data_AF-A0A3L7MNT1-F1
#
_entry.id   AF-A0A3L7MNT1-F1
#
_cell.length_a   1.000
_cell.length_b   1.000
_cell.length_c   1.000
_cell.angle_alpha   90.00
_cell.angle_beta   90.00
_cell.angle_gamma   90.00
#
_symmetry.space_group_name_H-M   'P 1'
#
loop_
_entity.id
_entity.type
_entity.pdbx_description
1 polymer ?
#
loop_
_entity_poly.entity_id
_entity_poly.type
_entity_poly.pdbx_seq_one_letter_code
_entity_poly.pdbx_strand_id
1 'polypeptide(L)'
;MLLTEPFHHVRRIAGVVMTAILCVAPASAQFYEKVDLSKAAIDVLENSLTGTDPATGSYVAGIAGTNDPGTEALFRAMVRNRLAGPRVYGVLGAALISKKGIDPALMADITARDERAAIIREANITGILRVSPVTVLLAQGNFPDAALLSLVAEIDRRNEEWDPAPVRALIANNDPVAAGFAALLLRDGSAKNPRDPAPWEAFKARLLALPTVDRNGTMRALVEASMIFELKSAAAPLLELASTEPFTIDTRIGAIGMALRIDTPAGVAAWQDHVAANRSQTALVRAGLQLLASSDRGIPPTAFDAIRNGNPVLDAMADTGAAISGGKDPVAALIKLLDAGHPLSAEWALIRASELPPESSAIVWKHLLARMDDPDLANRPTSVLVSGLARELMKSDPAAVAALVERVKDDPNLVVAAMTGVNDSCVAAGADIARARRGSLPRAGEGLAVLIIARAGAPLSNNDLDVLGRAAAGGGDLDALRTLQAAWFYARACKKTEELITRIAGEQASTTSAPAPTVNAPQ
;
A
#
# COMPACT_ATOMS: atom_id res chain seq x y z
N MET A 1 19.64 18.92 46.34
CA MET A 1 18.92 19.80 47.27
C MET A 1 17.43 19.49 47.09
N LEU A 2 16.79 18.55 47.78
CA LEU A 2 16.79 18.26 49.22
C LEU A 2 16.64 19.53 50.06
N LEU A 3 15.46 19.67 50.70
CA LEU A 3 15.27 19.71 52.17
C LEU A 3 13.86 20.27 52.46
N THR A 4 12.90 19.43 52.91
CA THR A 4 12.50 19.17 54.33
C THR A 4 11.69 20.32 54.93
N GLU A 5 10.63 20.18 55.74
CA GLU A 5 10.22 19.25 56.82
C GLU A 5 8.84 19.79 57.35
N PRO A 6 8.22 19.39 58.51
CA PRO A 6 8.46 18.27 59.43
C PRO A 6 7.21 17.53 60.02
N PHE A 7 7.48 16.28 60.43
CA PHE A 7 7.22 15.53 61.68
C PHE A 7 5.87 15.46 62.48
N HIS A 8 5.50 14.18 62.66
CA HIS A 8 5.10 13.42 63.88
C HIS A 8 3.85 13.77 64.73
N HIS A 9 3.01 12.75 64.92
CA HIS A 9 2.68 12.25 66.27
C HIS A 9 2.39 10.73 66.30
N VAL A 10 2.77 10.13 67.43
CA VAL A 10 2.82 8.72 67.80
C VAL A 10 1.55 8.33 68.59
N ARG A 11 1.01 7.11 68.43
CA ARG A 11 0.50 6.29 69.56
C ARG A 11 0.31 4.79 69.23
N ARG A 12 1.08 3.99 69.98
CA ARG A 12 0.98 2.58 70.42
C ARG A 12 -0.42 2.24 70.99
N ILE A 13 -0.96 1.02 71.18
CA ILE A 13 -0.62 -0.43 71.11
C ILE A 13 -1.98 -1.16 71.27
N ALA A 14 -2.21 -2.32 70.62
CA ALA A 14 -2.89 -3.49 71.21
C ALA A 14 -2.83 -4.67 70.23
N GLY A 15 -2.27 -5.80 70.69
CA GLY A 15 -1.99 -6.96 69.85
C GLY A 15 -3.11 -7.98 69.77
N VAL A 16 -2.99 -8.87 68.77
CA VAL A 16 -3.41 -10.27 68.82
C VAL A 16 -2.35 -11.08 68.06
N VAL A 17 -1.82 -12.09 68.74
CA VAL A 17 -0.91 -13.13 68.23
C VAL A 17 -1.73 -14.36 67.81
N MET A 18 -1.21 -15.12 66.83
CA MET A 18 -1.66 -16.43 66.28
C MET A 18 -2.72 -16.32 65.16
N THR A 19 -2.53 -16.92 63.98
CA THR A 19 -1.98 -18.27 63.71
C THR A 19 -1.28 -18.31 62.33
N ALA A 20 -0.08 -18.88 62.27
CA ALA A 20 0.59 -19.19 61.01
C ALA A 20 -0.10 -20.39 60.34
N ILE A 21 -0.79 -20.14 59.21
CA ILE A 21 -1.08 -21.17 58.23
C ILE A 21 -0.12 -20.95 57.07
N LEU A 22 0.89 -21.82 56.99
CA LEU A 22 1.69 -22.06 55.80
C LEU A 22 0.75 -22.54 54.68
N CYS A 23 0.16 -21.61 53.94
CA CYS A 23 -0.34 -21.90 52.61
C CYS A 23 0.87 -22.03 51.69
N VAL A 24 1.50 -23.21 51.70
CA VAL A 24 2.27 -23.70 50.56
C VAL A 24 1.25 -23.86 49.44
N ALA A 25 1.08 -22.81 48.63
CA ALA A 25 0.40 -22.97 47.36
C ALA A 25 1.17 -24.05 46.60
N PRO A 26 0.53 -25.15 46.15
CA PRO A 26 1.20 -26.06 45.25
C PRO A 26 1.62 -25.21 44.04
N ALA A 27 2.91 -25.26 43.71
CA ALA A 27 3.37 -24.85 42.41
C ALA A 27 2.59 -25.68 41.39
N SER A 28 1.46 -25.16 40.93
CA SER A 28 0.87 -25.56 39.67
C SER A 28 1.92 -25.19 38.64
N ALA A 29 2.74 -26.18 38.28
CA ALA A 29 3.36 -26.19 36.97
C ALA A 29 2.22 -25.87 36.00
N GLN A 30 2.19 -24.63 35.49
CA GLN A 30 1.44 -24.33 34.29
C GLN A 30 2.09 -25.21 33.23
N PHE A 31 1.49 -26.39 33.02
CA PHE A 31 1.70 -27.16 31.82
C PHE A 31 1.23 -26.25 30.70
N TYR A 32 2.14 -25.46 30.14
CA TYR A 32 1.96 -24.90 28.82
C TYR A 32 1.77 -26.12 27.92
N GLU A 33 0.51 -26.39 27.58
CA GLU A 33 0.17 -27.37 26.56
C GLU A 33 1.04 -27.04 25.34
N LYS A 34 1.76 -28.04 24.83
CA LYS A 34 2.67 -27.83 23.70
C LYS A 34 1.86 -27.23 22.55
N VAL A 35 2.13 -25.98 22.21
CA VAL A 35 1.39 -25.25 21.17
C VAL A 35 1.41 -26.08 19.89
N ASP A 36 0.23 -26.45 19.40
CA ASP A 36 0.10 -27.01 18.07
C ASP A 36 0.34 -25.89 17.05
N LEU A 37 1.56 -25.85 16.52
CA LEU A 37 2.00 -24.84 15.57
C LEU A 37 1.16 -24.85 14.28
N SER A 38 0.59 -26.00 13.90
CA SER A 38 -0.29 -26.09 12.73
C SER A 38 -1.62 -25.43 12.97
N LYS A 39 -2.23 -25.70 14.13
CA LYS A 39 -3.45 -25.01 14.54
C LYS A 39 -3.21 -23.50 14.66
N ALA A 40 -2.12 -23.09 15.31
CA ALA A 40 -1.78 -21.68 15.49
C ALA A 40 -1.57 -20.95 14.16
N ALA A 41 -0.87 -21.55 13.20
CA ALA A 41 -0.67 -20.96 11.87
C ALA A 41 -2.00 -20.77 11.11
N ILE A 42 -2.89 -21.76 11.17
CA ILE A 42 -4.22 -21.66 10.55
C ILE A 42 -5.06 -20.58 11.23
N ASP A 43 -5.04 -20.52 12.57
CA ASP A 43 -5.78 -19.51 13.33
C ASP A 43 -5.28 -18.10 13.02
N VAL A 44 -3.97 -17.89 12.84
CA VAL A 44 -3.38 -16.61 12.42
C VAL A 44 -3.90 -16.19 11.04
N LEU A 45 -3.90 -17.11 10.06
CA LEU A 45 -4.41 -16.83 8.71
C LEU A 45 -5.91 -16.53 8.71
N GLU A 46 -6.70 -17.35 9.40
CA GLU A 46 -8.15 -17.15 9.48
C GLU A 46 -8.47 -15.80 10.13
N ASN A 47 -7.88 -15.49 11.28
CA ASN A 47 -8.15 -14.24 11.99
C ASN A 47 -7.73 -13.00 11.18
N SER A 48 -6.61 -13.08 10.46
CA SER A 48 -6.11 -11.95 9.66
C SER A 48 -6.90 -11.74 8.37
N LEU A 49 -7.42 -12.80 7.76
CA LEU A 49 -8.13 -12.72 6.47
C LEU A 49 -9.65 -12.65 6.62
N THR A 50 -10.19 -13.09 7.77
CA THR A 50 -11.63 -13.10 8.03
C THR A 50 -12.07 -12.14 9.13
N GLY A 51 -11.13 -11.55 9.86
CA GLY A 51 -11.40 -10.63 10.96
C GLY A 51 -11.94 -9.27 10.50
N THR A 52 -12.28 -8.45 11.49
CA THR A 52 -12.68 -7.04 11.28
C THR A 52 -11.48 -6.08 11.33
N ASP A 53 -10.26 -6.60 11.17
CA ASP A 53 -9.04 -5.80 11.23
C ASP A 53 -9.01 -4.82 10.05
N PRO A 54 -8.91 -3.50 10.28
CA PRO A 54 -8.71 -2.51 9.22
C PRO A 54 -7.50 -2.83 8.32
N ALA A 55 -6.51 -3.58 8.81
CA ALA A 55 -5.32 -3.99 8.06
C ALA A 55 -5.55 -5.15 7.07
N THR A 56 -6.75 -5.74 7.00
CA THR A 56 -7.06 -6.89 6.12
C THR A 56 -6.62 -6.68 4.67
N GLY A 57 -6.81 -5.46 4.11
CA GLY A 57 -6.34 -5.15 2.76
C GLY A 57 -4.83 -5.26 2.59
N SER A 58 -4.05 -4.85 3.60
CA SER A 58 -2.59 -4.97 3.60
C SER A 58 -2.15 -6.43 3.71
N TYR A 59 -2.86 -7.24 4.50
CA TYR A 59 -2.61 -8.68 4.62
C TYR A 59 -2.87 -9.41 3.30
N VAL A 60 -3.98 -9.13 2.64
CA VAL A 60 -4.30 -9.67 1.30
C VAL A 60 -3.23 -9.27 0.29
N ALA A 61 -2.86 -7.99 0.25
CA ALA A 61 -1.81 -7.51 -0.66
C ALA A 61 -0.46 -8.18 -0.40
N GLY A 62 -0.06 -8.34 0.87
CA GLY A 62 1.22 -8.96 1.20
C GLY A 62 1.26 -10.48 1.02
N ILE A 63 0.12 -11.19 1.13
CA ILE A 63 0.04 -12.61 0.74
C ILE A 63 0.06 -12.74 -0.78
N ALA A 64 -0.70 -11.91 -1.50
CA ALA A 64 -0.65 -11.90 -2.97
C ALA A 64 0.75 -11.56 -3.50
N GLY A 65 1.45 -10.64 -2.82
CA GLY A 65 2.82 -10.23 -3.13
C GLY A 65 3.87 -11.34 -2.99
N THR A 66 3.54 -12.48 -2.35
CA THR A 66 4.44 -13.65 -2.32
C THR A 66 4.55 -14.34 -3.68
N ASN A 67 3.65 -14.05 -4.63
CA ASN A 67 3.53 -14.69 -5.94
C ASN A 67 3.37 -16.21 -5.88
N ASP A 68 2.87 -16.77 -4.78
CA ASP A 68 2.60 -18.20 -4.67
C ASP A 68 1.26 -18.55 -5.32
N PRO A 69 1.22 -19.42 -6.36
CA PRO A 69 -0.02 -19.75 -7.07
C PRO A 69 -1.10 -20.39 -6.19
N GLY A 70 -0.72 -21.04 -5.09
CA GLY A 70 -1.67 -21.66 -4.15
C GLY A 70 -2.58 -20.65 -3.44
N THR A 71 -2.19 -19.37 -3.41
CA THR A 71 -2.98 -18.30 -2.78
C THR A 71 -4.23 -17.91 -3.57
N GLU A 72 -4.35 -18.26 -4.86
CA GLU A 72 -5.58 -17.98 -5.62
C GLU A 72 -6.79 -18.71 -5.03
N ALA A 73 -6.62 -20.00 -4.69
CA ALA A 73 -7.69 -20.81 -4.10
C ALA A 73 -8.13 -20.25 -2.73
N LEU A 74 -7.18 -19.69 -1.97
CA LEU A 74 -7.42 -19.00 -0.70
C LEU A 74 -8.32 -17.78 -0.91
N PHE A 75 -7.98 -16.90 -1.86
CA PHE A 75 -8.77 -15.69 -2.13
C PHE A 75 -10.15 -16.01 -2.69
N ARG A 76 -10.27 -17.02 -3.56
CA ARG A 76 -11.58 -17.51 -4.04
C ARG A 76 -12.43 -18.10 -2.91
N ALA A 77 -11.82 -18.67 -1.88
CA ALA A 77 -12.55 -19.12 -0.69
C ALA A 77 -13.07 -17.95 0.14
N MET A 78 -12.30 -16.86 0.27
CA MET A 78 -12.76 -15.64 0.94
C MET A 78 -14.01 -15.03 0.29
N VAL A 79 -14.16 -15.12 -1.03
CA VAL A 79 -15.38 -14.67 -1.76
C VAL A 79 -16.63 -15.44 -1.35
N ARG A 80 -16.50 -16.68 -0.87
CA ARG A 80 -17.62 -17.50 -0.37
C ARG A 80 -17.94 -17.26 1.10
N ASN A 81 -17.14 -16.46 1.81
CA ASN A 81 -17.32 -16.21 3.23
C ASN A 81 -18.63 -15.44 3.49
N ARG A 82 -19.26 -15.71 4.63
CA ARG A 82 -20.48 -15.03 5.08
C ARG A 82 -20.29 -13.55 5.44
N LEU A 83 -19.07 -13.12 5.74
CA LEU A 83 -18.74 -11.74 6.11
C LEU A 83 -18.40 -10.89 4.87
N ALA A 84 -18.84 -9.64 4.85
CA ALA A 84 -18.65 -8.72 3.73
C ALA A 84 -17.16 -8.37 3.48
N GLY A 85 -16.40 -8.09 4.54
CA GLY A 85 -14.98 -7.72 4.43
C GLY A 85 -14.15 -8.75 3.66
N PRO A 86 -14.18 -10.04 4.06
CA PRO A 86 -13.47 -11.10 3.36
C PRO A 86 -13.92 -11.27 1.92
N ARG A 87 -15.21 -11.10 1.61
CA ARG A 87 -15.67 -11.16 0.22
C ARG A 87 -15.06 -10.08 -0.66
N VAL A 88 -15.07 -8.83 -0.17
CA VAL A 88 -14.44 -7.68 -0.86
C VAL A 88 -12.95 -7.95 -1.12
N TYR A 89 -12.21 -8.33 -0.09
CA TYR A 89 -10.77 -8.56 -0.23
C TYR A 89 -10.43 -9.87 -0.93
N GLY A 90 -11.32 -10.85 -0.96
CA GLY A 90 -11.19 -12.06 -1.78
C GLY A 90 -11.20 -11.75 -3.27
N VAL A 91 -12.11 -10.87 -3.72
CA VAL A 91 -12.14 -10.39 -5.12
C VAL A 91 -10.86 -9.64 -5.46
N LEU A 92 -10.41 -8.73 -4.59
CA LEU A 92 -9.20 -7.93 -4.80
C LEU A 92 -7.93 -8.81 -4.78
N GLY A 93 -7.83 -9.78 -3.87
CA GLY A 93 -6.72 -10.72 -3.79
C GLY A 93 -6.59 -11.59 -5.04
N ALA A 94 -7.71 -12.11 -5.55
CA ALA A 94 -7.74 -12.86 -6.81
C ALA A 94 -7.31 -11.99 -8.00
N ALA A 95 -7.70 -10.71 -8.02
CA ALA A 95 -7.28 -9.75 -9.04
C ALA A 95 -5.77 -9.46 -8.98
N LEU A 96 -5.20 -9.32 -7.77
CA LEU A 96 -3.76 -9.11 -7.57
C LEU A 96 -2.92 -10.30 -8.06
N ILE A 97 -3.38 -11.53 -7.83
CA ILE A 97 -2.69 -12.75 -8.31
C ILE A 97 -2.79 -12.90 -9.82
N SER A 98 -4.00 -12.77 -10.37
CA SER A 98 -4.23 -12.98 -11.81
C SER A 98 -3.61 -11.90 -12.69
N LYS A 99 -3.43 -10.67 -12.14
CA LYS A 99 -2.96 -9.47 -12.84
C LYS A 99 -3.83 -9.09 -14.05
N LYS A 100 -5.06 -9.61 -14.12
CA LYS A 100 -6.04 -9.37 -15.19
C LYS A 100 -7.19 -8.46 -14.77
N GLY A 101 -7.07 -7.83 -13.60
CA GLY A 101 -8.12 -7.01 -13.02
C GLY A 101 -9.17 -7.84 -12.28
N ILE A 102 -10.30 -7.21 -11.98
CA ILE A 102 -11.45 -7.84 -11.32
C ILE A 102 -12.07 -8.87 -12.25
N ASP A 103 -12.21 -10.11 -11.78
CA ASP A 103 -12.97 -11.18 -12.45
C ASP A 103 -14.47 -10.85 -12.41
N PRO A 104 -15.14 -10.65 -13.56
CA PRO A 104 -16.57 -10.34 -13.60
C PRO A 104 -17.45 -11.43 -12.97
N ALA A 105 -17.03 -12.70 -13.01
CA ALA A 105 -17.79 -13.79 -12.41
C ALA A 105 -17.78 -13.66 -10.88
N LEU A 106 -16.60 -13.40 -10.28
CA LEU A 106 -16.50 -13.16 -8.84
C LEU A 106 -17.27 -11.91 -8.42
N MET A 107 -17.25 -10.85 -9.24
CA MET A 107 -18.04 -9.65 -8.98
C MET A 107 -19.55 -9.92 -9.03
N ALA A 108 -20.00 -10.80 -9.93
CA ALA A 108 -21.41 -11.17 -10.05
C ALA A 108 -21.94 -11.87 -8.78
N ASP A 109 -21.10 -12.63 -8.09
CA ASP A 109 -21.43 -13.28 -6.81
C ASP A 109 -21.62 -12.28 -5.66
N ILE A 110 -21.08 -11.05 -5.80
CA ILE A 110 -21.28 -9.97 -4.82
C ILE A 110 -22.58 -9.24 -5.12
N THR A 111 -23.61 -9.46 -4.31
CA THR A 111 -24.94 -8.85 -4.51
C THR A 111 -25.11 -7.52 -3.78
N ALA A 112 -24.39 -7.29 -2.68
CA ALA A 112 -24.52 -6.08 -1.88
C ALA A 112 -23.89 -4.85 -2.57
N ARG A 113 -24.67 -3.77 -2.68
CA ARG A 113 -24.27 -2.52 -3.35
C ARG A 113 -23.03 -1.88 -2.72
N ASP A 114 -22.93 -1.89 -1.39
CA ASP A 114 -21.81 -1.29 -0.66
C ASP A 114 -20.50 -2.10 -0.81
N GLU A 115 -20.60 -3.43 -0.88
CA GLU A 115 -19.44 -4.30 -1.14
C GLU A 115 -18.90 -4.07 -2.55
N ARG A 116 -19.79 -3.99 -3.55
CA ARG A 116 -19.41 -3.63 -4.92
C ARG A 116 -18.68 -2.28 -4.97
N ALA A 117 -19.19 -1.30 -4.24
CA ALA A 117 -18.56 0.02 -4.15
C ALA A 117 -17.18 -0.03 -3.49
N ALA A 118 -17.03 -0.82 -2.43
CA ALA A 118 -15.74 -1.04 -1.79
C ALA A 118 -14.73 -1.68 -2.74
N ILE A 119 -15.14 -2.72 -3.49
CA ILE A 119 -14.29 -3.35 -4.51
C ILE A 119 -13.82 -2.33 -5.55
N ILE A 120 -14.73 -1.54 -6.13
CA ILE A 120 -14.37 -0.55 -7.16
C ILE A 120 -13.42 0.51 -6.60
N ARG A 121 -13.68 1.01 -5.38
CA ARG A 121 -12.83 2.01 -4.73
C ARG A 121 -11.41 1.48 -4.48
N GLU A 122 -11.29 0.32 -3.84
CA GLU A 122 -9.98 -0.26 -3.53
C GLU A 122 -9.24 -0.67 -4.81
N ALA A 123 -9.95 -1.19 -5.81
CA ALA A 123 -9.38 -1.51 -7.12
C ALA A 123 -8.87 -0.27 -7.86
N ASN A 124 -9.50 0.89 -7.65
CA ASN A 124 -9.02 2.15 -8.21
C ASN A 124 -7.71 2.58 -7.52
N ILE A 125 -7.68 2.58 -6.18
CA ILE A 125 -6.49 2.96 -5.38
C ILE A 125 -5.29 2.07 -5.72
N THR A 126 -5.52 0.76 -5.89
CA THR A 126 -4.48 -0.23 -6.17
C THR A 126 -4.14 -0.36 -7.67
N GLY A 127 -4.82 0.38 -8.55
CA GLY A 127 -4.62 0.31 -10.01
C GLY A 127 -5.20 -0.93 -10.69
N ILE A 128 -5.80 -1.86 -9.95
CA ILE A 128 -6.48 -3.06 -10.48
C ILE A 128 -7.57 -2.68 -11.48
N LEU A 129 -8.29 -1.59 -11.23
CA LEU A 129 -9.38 -1.14 -12.10
C LEU A 129 -8.88 -0.85 -13.52
N ARG A 130 -7.64 -0.36 -13.67
CA ARG A 130 -7.02 0.04 -14.95
C ARG A 130 -6.83 -1.11 -15.94
N VAL A 131 -6.74 -2.34 -15.44
CA VAL A 131 -6.62 -3.56 -16.25
C VAL A 131 -7.91 -4.40 -16.21
N SER A 132 -8.94 -3.94 -15.51
CA SER A 132 -10.22 -4.66 -15.37
C SER A 132 -11.12 -4.47 -16.59
N PRO A 133 -12.02 -5.44 -16.88
CA PRO A 133 -13.03 -5.32 -17.94
C PRO A 133 -14.19 -4.41 -17.51
N VAL A 134 -13.93 -3.10 -17.36
CA VAL A 134 -14.86 -2.13 -16.74
C VAL A 134 -16.23 -2.00 -17.42
N THR A 135 -16.31 -2.17 -18.74
CA THR A 135 -17.59 -2.18 -19.48
C THR A 135 -18.46 -3.38 -19.09
N VAL A 136 -17.86 -4.55 -18.87
CA VAL A 136 -18.55 -5.74 -18.39
C VAL A 136 -19.00 -5.55 -16.94
N LEU A 137 -18.15 -4.96 -16.10
CA LEU A 137 -18.48 -4.68 -14.70
C LEU A 137 -19.66 -3.69 -14.62
N LEU A 138 -19.61 -2.59 -15.37
CA LEU A 138 -20.67 -1.58 -15.40
C LEU A 138 -22.02 -2.18 -15.83
N ALA A 139 -22.02 -3.06 -16.83
CA ALA A 139 -23.22 -3.73 -17.34
C ALA A 139 -23.93 -4.62 -16.30
N GLN A 140 -23.22 -5.07 -15.25
CA GLN A 140 -23.84 -5.84 -14.15
C GLN A 140 -24.73 -4.97 -13.26
N GLY A 141 -24.55 -3.64 -13.28
CA GLY A 141 -25.36 -2.70 -12.49
C GLY A 141 -25.21 -2.83 -10.97
N ASN A 142 -26.15 -2.21 -10.26
CA ASN A 142 -26.21 -2.14 -8.79
C ASN A 142 -24.97 -1.48 -8.14
N PHE A 143 -24.57 -0.31 -8.65
CA PHE A 143 -23.47 0.49 -8.10
C PHE A 143 -23.97 1.78 -7.43
N PRO A 144 -23.33 2.26 -6.36
CA PRO A 144 -23.45 3.65 -5.93
C PRO A 144 -22.93 4.62 -6.99
N ASP A 145 -23.41 5.87 -6.93
CA ASP A 145 -23.11 6.90 -7.91
C ASP A 145 -21.60 7.11 -8.10
N ALA A 146 -20.83 7.13 -7.00
CA ALA A 146 -19.38 7.26 -7.05
C ALA A 146 -18.69 6.07 -7.76
N ALA A 147 -19.17 4.84 -7.55
CA ALA A 147 -18.62 3.65 -8.20
C ALA A 147 -19.00 3.59 -9.68
N LEU A 148 -20.23 4.00 -10.02
CA LEU A 148 -20.67 4.17 -11.41
C LEU A 148 -19.81 5.21 -12.14
N LEU A 149 -19.62 6.38 -11.54
CA LEU A 149 -18.79 7.44 -12.10
C LEU A 149 -17.33 7.00 -12.25
N SER A 150 -16.80 6.21 -11.31
CA SER A 150 -15.44 5.65 -11.40
C SER A 150 -15.29 4.68 -12.58
N LEU A 151 -16.27 3.79 -12.78
CA LEU A 151 -16.29 2.86 -13.90
C LEU A 151 -16.39 3.61 -15.23
N VAL A 152 -17.31 4.58 -15.34
CA VAL A 152 -17.47 5.39 -16.55
C VAL A 152 -16.22 6.20 -16.85
N ALA A 153 -15.61 6.84 -15.86
CA ALA A 153 -14.39 7.61 -16.04
C ALA A 153 -13.22 6.74 -16.52
N GLU A 154 -13.14 5.48 -16.05
CA GLU A 154 -12.14 4.54 -16.55
C GLU A 154 -12.42 4.06 -17.98
N ILE A 155 -13.70 3.91 -18.38
CA ILE A 155 -14.09 3.64 -19.78
C ILE A 155 -13.71 4.85 -20.66
N ASP A 156 -14.01 6.06 -20.22
CA ASP A 156 -13.70 7.32 -20.91
C ASP A 156 -12.19 7.49 -21.10
N ARG A 157 -11.39 7.22 -20.06
CA ARG A 157 -9.92 7.24 -20.12
C ARG A 157 -9.35 6.30 -21.19
N ARG A 158 -10.04 5.20 -21.49
CA ARG A 158 -9.68 4.24 -22.55
C ARG A 158 -10.18 4.64 -23.93
N ASN A 159 -10.90 5.76 -24.05
CA ASN A 159 -11.63 6.19 -25.24
C ASN A 159 -12.65 5.14 -25.72
N GLU A 160 -13.22 4.39 -24.78
CA GLU A 160 -14.28 3.42 -25.04
C GLU A 160 -15.67 4.08 -24.95
N GLU A 161 -16.68 3.42 -25.52
CA GLU A 161 -18.07 3.91 -25.51
C GLU A 161 -18.79 3.56 -24.20
N TRP A 162 -19.59 4.50 -23.70
CA TRP A 162 -20.43 4.33 -22.51
C TRP A 162 -21.77 5.04 -22.67
N ASP A 163 -22.83 4.52 -22.03
CA ASP A 163 -24.17 5.12 -22.05
C ASP A 163 -24.20 6.42 -21.22
N PRO A 164 -24.52 7.59 -21.81
CA PRO A 164 -24.55 8.86 -21.10
C PRO A 164 -25.75 9.02 -20.16
N ALA A 165 -26.82 8.23 -20.31
CA ALA A 165 -28.06 8.44 -19.57
C ALA A 165 -27.89 8.34 -18.04
N PRO A 166 -27.20 7.32 -17.48
CA PRO A 166 -26.95 7.24 -16.04
C PRO A 166 -26.12 8.42 -15.51
N VAL A 167 -25.14 8.91 -16.26
CA VAL A 167 -24.32 10.06 -15.84
C VAL A 167 -25.09 11.37 -15.92
N ARG A 168 -25.93 11.56 -16.96
CA ARG A 168 -26.80 12.73 -17.07
C ARG A 168 -27.75 12.85 -15.88
N ALA A 169 -28.27 11.73 -15.37
CA ALA A 169 -29.12 11.73 -14.18
C ALA A 169 -28.38 12.25 -12.93
N LEU A 170 -27.06 12.09 -12.86
CA LEU A 170 -26.24 12.52 -11.73
C LEU A 170 -25.92 14.02 -11.72
N ILE A 171 -26.14 14.77 -12.81
CA ILE A 171 -25.93 16.23 -12.81
C ILE A 171 -26.80 16.92 -11.74
N ALA A 172 -27.99 16.39 -11.49
CA ALA A 172 -28.93 16.92 -10.49
C ALA A 172 -28.71 16.35 -9.08
N ASN A 173 -27.63 15.59 -8.84
CA ASN A 173 -27.37 14.99 -7.54
C ASN A 173 -27.20 16.04 -6.43
N ASN A 174 -27.61 15.68 -5.22
CA ASN A 174 -27.44 16.48 -4.01
C ASN A 174 -25.99 16.47 -3.52
N ASP A 175 -25.23 15.41 -3.81
CA ASP A 175 -23.78 15.41 -3.62
C ASP A 175 -23.13 16.28 -4.72
N PRO A 176 -22.54 17.44 -4.34
CA PRO A 176 -21.93 18.33 -5.31
C PRO A 176 -20.70 17.70 -5.99
N VAL A 177 -20.04 16.72 -5.38
CA VAL A 177 -18.89 16.03 -6.00
C VAL A 177 -19.38 15.13 -7.14
N ALA A 178 -20.38 14.29 -6.88
CA ALA A 178 -21.00 13.45 -7.92
C ALA A 178 -21.57 14.29 -9.07
N ALA A 179 -22.29 15.38 -8.75
CA ALA A 179 -22.86 16.27 -9.76
C ALA A 179 -21.80 16.97 -10.62
N GLY A 180 -20.75 17.51 -9.99
CA GLY A 180 -19.66 18.18 -10.70
C GLY A 180 -18.85 17.22 -11.56
N PHE A 181 -18.55 16.03 -11.06
CA PHE A 181 -17.77 15.04 -11.81
C PHE A 181 -18.56 14.47 -12.99
N ALA A 182 -19.87 14.24 -12.83
CA ALA A 182 -20.76 13.89 -13.93
C ALA A 182 -20.81 14.98 -15.01
N ALA A 183 -20.88 16.25 -14.62
CA ALA A 183 -20.87 17.38 -15.54
C ALA A 183 -19.54 17.50 -16.30
N LEU A 184 -18.40 17.22 -15.65
CA LEU A 184 -17.08 17.18 -16.29
C LEU A 184 -16.96 16.03 -17.29
N LEU A 185 -17.44 14.82 -16.96
CA LEU A 185 -17.44 13.68 -17.88
C LEU A 185 -18.22 13.94 -19.18
N LEU A 186 -19.32 14.69 -19.10
CA LEU A 186 -20.13 15.04 -20.27
C LEU A 186 -19.55 16.20 -21.10
N ARG A 187 -18.61 16.97 -20.54
CA ARG A 187 -18.13 18.24 -21.11
C ARG A 187 -17.37 18.11 -22.43
N ASP A 188 -16.56 17.06 -22.61
CA ASP A 188 -15.74 16.88 -23.82
C ASP A 188 -16.36 15.87 -24.81
N GLY A 189 -17.33 15.08 -24.34
CA GLY A 189 -17.94 14.02 -25.13
C GLY A 189 -17.00 12.83 -25.32
N SER A 190 -17.50 11.80 -25.99
CA SER A 190 -16.73 10.64 -26.46
C SER A 190 -16.96 10.45 -27.95
N ALA A 191 -16.34 9.44 -28.57
CA ALA A 191 -16.54 9.13 -30.00
C ALA A 191 -18.02 8.97 -30.41
N LYS A 192 -18.92 8.66 -29.46
CA LYS A 192 -20.37 8.52 -29.68
C LYS A 192 -21.24 9.34 -28.72
N ASN A 193 -20.66 9.98 -27.71
CA ASN A 193 -21.38 10.92 -26.84
C ASN A 193 -21.10 12.35 -27.28
N PRO A 194 -22.10 13.12 -27.75
CA PRO A 194 -21.88 14.50 -28.15
C PRO A 194 -21.39 15.31 -26.95
N ARG A 195 -20.39 16.14 -27.22
CA ARG A 195 -19.88 17.15 -26.30
C ARG A 195 -21.03 18.00 -25.77
N ASP A 196 -21.18 18.08 -24.45
CA ASP A 196 -22.20 18.92 -23.81
C ASP A 196 -21.57 19.77 -22.70
N PRO A 197 -21.21 21.03 -22.97
CA PRO A 197 -20.63 21.92 -21.97
C PRO A 197 -21.68 22.50 -21.00
N ALA A 198 -22.97 22.45 -21.34
CA ALA A 198 -24.02 23.13 -20.57
C ALA A 198 -24.18 22.61 -19.12
N PRO A 199 -24.10 21.29 -18.84
CA PRO A 199 -24.09 20.75 -17.48
C PRO A 199 -23.02 21.37 -16.58
N TRP A 200 -21.81 21.59 -17.13
CA TRP A 200 -20.72 22.17 -16.36
C TRP A 200 -20.97 23.63 -16.01
N GLU A 201 -21.44 24.44 -16.97
CA GLU A 201 -21.74 25.86 -16.70
C GLU A 201 -22.86 26.02 -15.67
N ALA A 202 -23.88 25.15 -15.71
CA ALA A 202 -24.93 25.11 -14.69
C ALA A 202 -24.38 24.68 -13.32
N PHE A 203 -23.49 23.69 -13.28
CA PHE A 203 -22.83 23.26 -12.04
C PHE A 203 -21.90 24.32 -11.46
N LYS A 204 -21.17 25.07 -12.30
CA LYS A 204 -20.28 26.17 -11.87
C LYS A 204 -21.05 27.19 -11.03
N ALA A 205 -22.24 27.60 -11.46
CA ALA A 205 -23.09 28.50 -10.69
C ALA A 205 -23.50 27.91 -9.33
N ARG A 206 -23.85 26.61 -9.29
CA ARG A 206 -24.19 25.91 -8.03
C ARG A 206 -22.99 25.82 -7.09
N LEU A 207 -21.81 25.48 -7.59
CA LEU A 207 -20.58 25.39 -6.83
C LEU A 207 -20.23 26.72 -6.17
N LEU A 208 -20.34 27.83 -6.90
CA LEU A 208 -20.02 29.16 -6.37
C LEU A 208 -21.02 29.66 -5.32
N ALA A 209 -22.26 29.15 -5.36
CA ALA A 209 -23.28 29.43 -4.36
C ALA A 209 -23.13 28.61 -3.06
N LEU A 210 -22.25 27.59 -3.02
CA LEU A 210 -22.00 26.83 -1.80
C LEU A 210 -21.26 27.68 -0.74
N PRO A 211 -21.44 27.36 0.55
CA PRO A 211 -20.59 27.90 1.62
C PRO A 211 -19.11 27.69 1.32
N THR A 212 -18.25 28.60 1.75
CA THR A 212 -16.81 28.59 1.44
C THR A 212 -16.13 27.24 1.76
N VAL A 213 -16.48 26.61 2.88
CA VAL A 213 -15.92 25.31 3.29
C VAL A 213 -16.31 24.22 2.29
N ASP A 214 -17.60 24.10 2.00
CA ASP A 214 -18.12 23.08 1.07
C ASP A 214 -17.62 23.32 -0.35
N ARG A 215 -17.59 24.58 -0.80
CA ARG A 215 -17.05 24.96 -2.11
C ARG A 215 -15.59 24.52 -2.28
N ASN A 216 -14.72 24.79 -1.30
CA ASN A 216 -13.32 24.34 -1.35
C ASN A 216 -13.21 22.81 -1.25
N GLY A 217 -14.04 22.18 -0.41
CA GLY A 217 -14.11 20.73 -0.28
C GLY A 217 -14.47 20.04 -1.60
N THR A 218 -15.54 20.49 -2.25
CA THR A 218 -15.98 20.01 -3.57
C THR A 218 -14.91 20.24 -4.63
N MET A 219 -14.33 21.44 -4.70
CA MET A 219 -13.27 21.73 -5.69
C MET A 219 -12.07 20.81 -5.53
N ARG A 220 -11.61 20.57 -4.29
CA ARG A 220 -10.51 19.63 -4.01
C ARG A 220 -10.87 18.21 -4.43
N ALA A 221 -12.09 17.74 -4.15
CA ALA A 221 -12.54 16.41 -4.54
C ALA A 221 -12.63 16.26 -6.08
N LEU A 222 -13.10 17.29 -6.79
CA LEU A 222 -13.14 17.28 -8.26
C LEU A 222 -11.74 17.25 -8.87
N VAL A 223 -10.81 18.03 -8.34
CA VAL A 223 -9.39 18.02 -8.74
C VAL A 223 -8.77 16.63 -8.52
N GLU A 224 -8.97 16.04 -7.34
CA GLU A 224 -8.45 14.71 -7.00
C GLU A 224 -9.04 13.61 -7.91
N ALA A 225 -10.36 13.57 -8.06
CA ALA A 225 -11.02 12.61 -8.93
C ALA A 225 -10.55 12.74 -10.39
N SER A 226 -10.46 13.96 -10.91
CA SER A 226 -10.01 14.22 -12.28
C SER A 226 -8.55 13.82 -12.49
N MET A 227 -7.70 13.99 -11.48
CA MET A 227 -6.31 13.54 -11.50
C MET A 227 -6.19 12.01 -11.48
N ILE A 228 -7.00 11.31 -10.67
CA ILE A 228 -7.00 9.85 -10.55
C ILE A 228 -7.43 9.18 -11.87
N PHE A 229 -8.52 9.68 -12.47
CA PHE A 229 -9.09 9.15 -13.72
C PHE A 229 -8.47 9.77 -14.98
N GLU A 230 -7.56 10.73 -14.84
CA GLU A 230 -6.93 11.45 -15.94
C GLU A 230 -7.96 12.11 -16.88
N LEU A 231 -9.01 12.69 -16.30
CA LEU A 231 -10.13 13.31 -17.01
C LEU A 231 -9.73 14.64 -17.64
N LYS A 232 -9.30 14.62 -18.91
CA LYS A 232 -8.79 15.79 -19.63
C LYS A 232 -9.75 16.98 -19.66
N SER A 233 -11.05 16.70 -19.74
CA SER A 233 -12.11 17.73 -19.78
C SER A 233 -12.15 18.63 -18.54
N ALA A 234 -11.57 18.16 -17.43
CA ALA A 234 -11.49 18.89 -16.18
C ALA A 234 -10.39 19.95 -16.14
N ALA A 235 -9.35 19.84 -16.98
CA ALA A 235 -8.14 20.65 -16.88
C ALA A 235 -8.44 22.16 -16.96
N ALA A 236 -8.93 22.60 -18.12
CA ALA A 236 -9.25 23.99 -18.38
C ALA A 236 -10.29 24.58 -17.40
N PRO A 237 -11.48 23.97 -17.19
CA PRO A 237 -12.50 24.58 -16.34
C PRO A 237 -12.12 24.65 -14.86
N LEU A 238 -11.43 23.64 -14.32
CA LEU A 238 -11.01 23.65 -12.92
C LEU A 238 -9.82 24.59 -12.71
N LEU A 239 -8.89 24.67 -13.66
CA LEU A 239 -7.77 25.61 -13.58
C LEU A 239 -8.24 27.07 -13.68
N GLU A 240 -9.19 27.35 -14.58
CA GLU A 240 -9.85 28.67 -14.69
C GLU A 240 -10.48 29.06 -13.35
N LEU A 241 -11.36 28.21 -12.80
CA LEU A 241 -12.01 28.45 -11.51
C LEU A 241 -11.00 28.69 -10.39
N ALA A 242 -9.97 27.85 -10.30
CA ALA A 242 -8.92 28.02 -9.30
C ALA A 242 -8.18 29.36 -9.45
N SER A 243 -8.06 29.89 -10.68
CA SER A 243 -7.38 31.17 -10.93
C SER A 243 -8.25 32.39 -10.62
N THR A 244 -9.53 32.37 -11.01
CA THR A 244 -10.41 33.55 -10.96
C THR A 244 -11.18 33.73 -9.65
N GLU A 245 -11.44 32.63 -8.93
CA GLU A 245 -12.31 32.64 -7.74
C GLU A 245 -11.51 32.53 -6.43
N PRO A 246 -12.06 32.97 -5.28
CA PRO A 246 -11.36 32.98 -4.00
C PRO A 246 -11.28 31.58 -3.36
N PHE A 247 -10.58 30.65 -4.01
CA PHE A 247 -10.18 29.35 -3.45
C PHE A 247 -8.89 29.46 -2.63
N THR A 248 -8.69 28.53 -1.69
CA THR A 248 -7.48 28.43 -0.87
C THR A 248 -6.24 28.16 -1.73
N ILE A 249 -5.07 28.49 -1.20
CA ILE A 249 -3.78 28.22 -1.87
C ILE A 249 -3.64 26.72 -2.18
N ASP A 250 -4.03 25.84 -1.26
CA ASP A 250 -3.93 24.38 -1.45
C ASP A 250 -4.81 23.90 -2.60
N THR A 251 -6.04 24.42 -2.72
CA THR A 251 -6.93 24.10 -3.84
C THR A 251 -6.35 24.59 -5.17
N ARG A 252 -5.73 25.78 -5.20
CA ARG A 252 -5.06 26.31 -6.40
C ARG A 252 -3.87 25.45 -6.82
N ILE A 253 -3.01 25.09 -5.87
CA ILE A 253 -1.85 24.21 -6.11
C ILE A 253 -2.32 22.83 -6.59
N GLY A 254 -3.41 22.30 -6.01
CA GLY A 254 -4.02 21.04 -6.45
C GLY A 254 -4.48 21.11 -7.90
N ALA A 255 -5.18 22.18 -8.30
CA ALA A 255 -5.63 22.38 -9.68
C ALA A 255 -4.46 22.49 -10.67
N ILE A 256 -3.38 23.18 -10.30
CA ILE A 256 -2.13 23.24 -11.08
C ILE A 256 -1.52 21.83 -11.21
N GLY A 257 -1.43 21.07 -10.11
CA GLY A 257 -0.88 19.72 -10.10
C GLY A 257 -1.68 18.75 -10.97
N MET A 258 -3.01 18.84 -10.92
CA MET A 258 -3.89 18.12 -11.83
C MET A 258 -3.59 18.52 -13.28
N ALA A 259 -3.58 19.82 -13.61
CA ALA A 259 -3.31 20.30 -14.96
C ALA A 259 -1.95 19.82 -15.49
N LEU A 260 -0.87 19.87 -14.69
CA LEU A 260 0.45 19.34 -15.07
C LEU A 260 0.40 17.88 -15.57
N ARG A 261 -0.52 17.09 -15.02
CA ARG A 261 -0.70 15.68 -15.34
C ARG A 261 -1.62 15.43 -16.55
N ILE A 262 -2.73 16.15 -16.67
CA ILE A 262 -3.78 15.86 -17.68
C ILE A 262 -3.78 16.82 -18.89
N ASP A 263 -3.24 18.03 -18.71
CA ASP A 263 -3.05 19.06 -19.74
C ASP A 263 -1.73 19.82 -19.48
N THR A 264 -0.63 19.13 -19.76
CA THR A 264 0.72 19.56 -19.39
C THR A 264 1.06 20.99 -19.85
N PRO A 265 0.75 21.43 -21.09
CA PRO A 265 1.01 22.82 -21.49
C PRO A 265 0.30 23.86 -20.60
N ALA A 266 -0.99 23.67 -20.30
CA ALA A 266 -1.73 24.57 -19.44
C ALA A 266 -1.21 24.53 -17.98
N GLY A 267 -0.89 23.33 -17.49
CA GLY A 267 -0.32 23.13 -16.17
C GLY A 267 1.04 23.81 -16.00
N VAL A 268 1.94 23.71 -16.98
CA VAL A 268 3.26 24.35 -16.94
C VAL A 268 3.14 25.87 -16.91
N ALA A 269 2.26 26.45 -17.72
CA ALA A 269 2.02 27.90 -17.72
C ALA A 269 1.54 28.38 -16.34
N ALA A 270 0.50 27.75 -15.79
CA ALA A 270 -0.03 28.12 -14.47
C ALA A 270 0.97 27.87 -13.33
N TRP A 271 1.78 26.81 -13.44
CA TRP A 271 2.85 26.53 -12.47
C TRP A 271 3.96 27.59 -12.53
N GLN A 272 4.35 28.04 -13.72
CA GLN A 272 5.36 29.11 -13.89
C GLN A 272 4.88 30.43 -13.27
N ASP A 273 3.62 30.79 -13.50
CA ASP A 273 3.00 31.99 -12.89
C ASP A 273 2.99 31.87 -11.35
N HIS A 274 2.64 30.69 -10.82
CA HIS A 274 2.67 30.42 -9.39
C HIS A 274 4.07 30.57 -8.78
N VAL A 275 5.10 30.02 -9.45
CA VAL A 275 6.50 30.11 -9.01
C VAL A 275 7.04 31.54 -9.11
N ALA A 276 6.65 32.29 -10.14
CA ALA A 276 7.04 33.69 -10.30
C ALA A 276 6.46 34.57 -9.17
N ALA A 277 5.25 34.28 -8.71
CA ALA A 277 4.58 35.04 -7.66
C ALA A 277 5.20 34.86 -6.26
N ASN A 278 5.83 33.72 -5.95
CA ASN A 278 6.47 33.48 -4.66
C ASN A 278 7.77 32.67 -4.79
N ARG A 279 8.90 33.36 -4.63
CA ARG A 279 10.26 32.78 -4.72
C ARG A 279 10.91 32.47 -3.37
N SER A 280 10.15 32.38 -2.28
CA SER A 280 10.69 31.91 -1.00
C SER A 280 11.23 30.47 -1.13
N GLN A 281 12.26 30.13 -0.35
CA GLN A 281 12.91 28.82 -0.42
C GLN A 281 11.90 27.66 -0.27
N THR A 282 10.99 27.76 0.69
CA THR A 282 9.94 26.77 0.93
C THR A 282 8.98 26.63 -0.26
N ALA A 283 8.62 27.75 -0.91
CA ALA A 283 7.75 27.73 -2.08
C ALA A 283 8.45 27.07 -3.28
N LEU A 284 9.72 27.40 -3.53
CA LEU A 284 10.51 26.81 -4.61
C LEU A 284 10.72 25.30 -4.42
N VAL A 285 10.94 24.83 -3.18
CA VAL A 285 11.07 23.40 -2.88
C VAL A 285 9.75 22.67 -3.15
N ARG A 286 8.61 23.21 -2.71
CA ARG A 286 7.29 22.63 -2.98
C ARG A 286 6.97 22.58 -4.47
N ALA A 287 7.24 23.67 -5.18
CA ALA A 287 7.04 23.76 -6.62
C ALA A 287 7.95 22.79 -7.38
N GLY A 288 9.21 22.65 -6.95
CA GLY A 288 10.17 21.70 -7.53
C GLY A 288 9.73 20.24 -7.34
N LEU A 289 9.26 19.87 -6.14
CA LEU A 289 8.70 18.54 -5.88
C LEU A 289 7.44 18.27 -6.73
N GLN A 290 6.54 19.25 -6.86
CA GLN A 290 5.35 19.11 -7.70
C GLN A 290 5.71 18.89 -9.17
N LEU A 291 6.71 19.63 -9.69
CA LEU A 291 7.15 19.48 -11.07
C LEU A 291 7.87 18.15 -11.30
N LEU A 292 8.72 17.71 -10.35
CA LEU A 292 9.36 16.39 -10.37
C LEU A 292 8.33 15.26 -10.44
N ALA A 293 7.26 15.33 -9.64
CA ALA A 293 6.18 14.35 -9.65
C ALA A 293 5.45 14.22 -11.01
N SER A 294 5.63 15.21 -11.90
CA SER A 294 5.06 15.21 -13.26
C SER A 294 6.13 15.09 -14.36
N SER A 295 7.40 14.87 -14.01
CA SER A 295 8.55 14.96 -14.94
C SER A 295 8.50 13.98 -16.12
N ASP A 296 7.74 12.89 -16.02
CA ASP A 296 7.54 11.89 -17.07
C ASP A 296 6.31 12.16 -17.96
N ARG A 297 5.60 13.27 -17.73
CA ARG A 297 4.36 13.64 -18.46
C ARG A 297 4.60 14.61 -19.62
N GLY A 298 5.82 14.69 -20.14
CA GLY A 298 6.14 15.59 -21.25
C GLY A 298 6.32 17.05 -20.83
N ILE A 299 6.70 17.29 -19.57
CA ILE A 299 7.12 18.61 -19.09
C ILE A 299 8.32 19.08 -19.93
N PRO A 300 8.36 20.32 -20.44
CA PRO A 300 9.54 20.82 -21.13
C PRO A 300 10.76 20.86 -20.17
N PRO A 301 11.94 20.36 -20.55
CA PRO A 301 13.12 20.38 -19.68
C PRO A 301 13.47 21.78 -19.15
N THR A 302 13.23 22.81 -19.95
CA THR A 302 13.47 24.22 -19.60
C THR A 302 12.52 24.76 -18.52
N ALA A 303 11.39 24.09 -18.25
CA ALA A 303 10.48 24.49 -17.17
C ALA A 303 11.17 24.39 -15.79
N PHE A 304 12.10 23.46 -15.64
CA PHE A 304 12.86 23.26 -14.41
C PHE A 304 13.84 24.39 -14.09
N ASP A 305 14.21 25.23 -15.07
CA ASP A 305 15.07 26.38 -14.79
C ASP A 305 14.38 27.42 -13.89
N ALA A 306 13.04 27.44 -13.87
CA ALA A 306 12.26 28.37 -13.07
C ALA A 306 12.41 28.16 -11.55
N ILE A 307 12.85 26.98 -11.07
CA ILE A 307 13.11 26.77 -9.63
C ILE A 307 14.54 27.08 -9.20
N ARG A 308 15.47 27.27 -10.15
CA ARG A 308 16.88 27.50 -9.81
C ARG A 308 17.04 28.82 -9.04
N ASN A 309 17.87 28.77 -8.00
CA ASN A 309 18.27 29.95 -7.23
C ASN A 309 19.68 29.84 -6.62
N GLY A 310 20.48 28.86 -7.05
CA GLY A 310 21.81 28.58 -6.51
C GLY A 310 21.80 27.69 -5.25
N ASN A 311 20.64 27.29 -4.74
CA ASN A 311 20.56 26.28 -3.69
C ASN A 311 20.83 24.88 -4.27
N PRO A 312 21.75 24.08 -3.68
CA PRO A 312 22.11 22.76 -4.21
C PRO A 312 20.94 21.79 -4.38
N VAL A 313 19.94 21.83 -3.48
CA VAL A 313 18.76 20.96 -3.56
C VAL A 313 17.91 21.33 -4.76
N LEU A 314 17.63 22.63 -4.95
CA LEU A 314 16.80 23.11 -6.06
C LEU A 314 17.50 22.90 -7.41
N ASP A 315 18.81 23.10 -7.46
CA ASP A 315 19.59 22.82 -8.67
C ASP A 315 19.62 21.31 -9.00
N ALA A 316 19.74 20.45 -7.99
CA ALA A 316 19.68 19.00 -8.19
C ALA A 316 18.26 18.53 -8.61
N MET A 317 17.20 19.11 -8.04
CA MET A 317 15.82 18.86 -8.49
C MET A 317 15.65 19.28 -9.95
N ALA A 318 16.15 20.45 -10.33
CA ALA A 318 16.06 20.96 -11.68
C ALA A 318 16.83 20.09 -12.68
N ASP A 319 18.07 19.69 -12.35
CA ASP A 319 18.89 18.80 -13.17
C ASP A 319 18.22 17.43 -13.37
N THR A 320 17.65 16.87 -12.31
CA THR A 320 16.97 15.57 -12.33
C THR A 320 15.72 15.61 -13.20
N GLY A 321 14.88 16.62 -12.97
CA GLY A 321 13.66 16.82 -13.75
C GLY A 321 13.95 17.04 -15.23
N ALA A 322 14.90 17.91 -15.56
CA ALA A 322 15.30 18.18 -16.93
C ALA A 322 15.92 16.95 -17.63
N ALA A 323 16.67 16.11 -16.90
CA ALA A 323 17.20 14.86 -17.45
C ALA A 323 16.08 13.89 -17.82
N ILE A 324 15.12 13.66 -16.92
CA ILE A 324 13.99 12.75 -17.14
C ILE A 324 13.10 13.26 -18.26
N SER A 325 12.69 14.52 -18.19
CA SER A 325 11.83 15.14 -19.19
C SER A 325 12.50 15.24 -20.56
N GLY A 326 13.83 15.32 -20.61
CA GLY A 326 14.62 15.35 -21.84
C GLY A 326 14.93 13.95 -22.41
N GLY A 327 14.46 12.87 -21.78
CA GLY A 327 14.75 11.50 -22.19
C GLY A 327 16.22 11.10 -22.04
N LYS A 328 16.98 11.79 -21.17
CA LYS A 328 18.38 11.47 -20.86
C LYS A 328 18.44 10.43 -19.74
N ASP A 329 19.57 9.73 -19.62
CA ASP A 329 19.82 8.85 -18.48
C ASP A 329 19.80 9.64 -17.15
N PRO A 330 18.86 9.37 -16.24
CA PRO A 330 18.71 10.15 -15.02
C PRO A 330 19.63 9.70 -13.88
N VAL A 331 20.40 8.61 -14.04
CA VAL A 331 21.17 7.99 -12.94
C VAL A 331 22.08 8.98 -12.21
N ALA A 332 22.91 9.74 -12.94
CA ALA A 332 23.83 10.70 -12.33
C ALA A 332 23.09 11.84 -11.62
N ALA A 333 21.96 12.30 -12.17
CA ALA A 333 21.16 13.36 -11.57
C ALA A 333 20.43 12.89 -10.31
N LEU A 334 19.91 11.65 -10.31
CA LEU A 334 19.31 11.02 -9.13
C LEU A 334 20.31 10.87 -7.99
N ILE A 335 21.55 10.45 -8.28
CA ILE A 335 22.63 10.39 -7.28
C ILE A 335 22.90 11.78 -6.69
N LYS A 336 23.03 12.81 -7.54
CA LYS A 336 23.21 14.19 -7.07
C LYS A 336 22.04 14.67 -6.20
N LEU A 337 20.81 14.28 -6.53
CA LEU A 337 19.62 14.62 -5.74
C LEU A 337 19.59 13.91 -4.38
N LEU A 338 20.03 12.65 -4.32
CA LEU A 338 20.21 11.92 -3.06
C LEU A 338 21.28 12.56 -2.18
N ASP A 339 22.40 12.95 -2.77
CA ASP A 339 23.52 13.57 -2.06
C ASP A 339 23.19 14.99 -1.58
N ALA A 340 22.23 15.68 -2.23
CA ALA A 340 21.72 16.95 -1.74
C ALA A 340 20.97 16.84 -0.40
N GLY A 341 20.57 15.63 0.02
CA GLY A 341 20.15 15.31 1.40
C GLY A 341 18.78 15.84 1.82
N HIS A 342 17.99 16.44 0.93
CA HIS A 342 16.64 16.90 1.26
C HIS A 342 15.66 15.70 1.32
N PRO A 343 14.99 15.44 2.45
CA PRO A 343 14.28 14.17 2.69
C PRO A 343 13.24 13.80 1.62
N LEU A 344 12.35 14.74 1.26
CA LEU A 344 11.25 14.45 0.33
C LEU A 344 11.74 14.19 -1.11
N SER A 345 12.82 14.86 -1.52
CA SER A 345 13.40 14.62 -2.85
C SER A 345 14.26 13.39 -2.89
N ALA A 346 14.92 13.05 -1.78
CA ALA A 346 15.64 11.80 -1.66
C ALA A 346 14.67 10.62 -1.73
N GLU A 347 13.55 10.66 -0.98
CA GLU A 347 12.49 9.66 -1.07
C GLU A 347 11.95 9.53 -2.50
N TRP A 348 11.63 10.65 -3.15
CA TRP A 348 11.20 10.66 -4.54
C TRP A 348 12.26 10.05 -5.48
N ALA A 349 13.54 10.36 -5.29
CA ALA A 349 14.63 9.83 -6.10
C ALA A 349 14.79 8.31 -5.92
N LEU A 350 14.58 7.77 -4.73
CA LEU A 350 14.61 6.33 -4.46
C LEU A 350 13.44 5.60 -5.13
N ILE A 351 12.23 6.18 -5.06
CA ILE A 351 11.06 5.66 -5.78
C ILE A 351 11.39 5.63 -7.28
N ARG A 352 11.89 6.74 -7.83
CA ARG A 352 12.24 6.83 -9.25
C ARG A 352 13.36 5.87 -9.64
N ALA A 353 14.37 5.68 -8.79
CA ALA A 353 15.44 4.71 -9.03
C ALA A 353 14.91 3.27 -9.12
N SER A 354 13.88 2.92 -8.35
CA SER A 354 13.26 1.58 -8.40
C SER A 354 12.44 1.31 -9.68
N GLU A 355 12.06 2.37 -10.41
CA GLU A 355 11.35 2.29 -11.70
C GLU A 355 12.30 2.20 -12.90
N LEU A 356 13.60 2.44 -12.69
CA LEU A 356 14.61 2.30 -13.75
C LEU A 356 14.84 0.82 -14.10
N PRO A 357 15.36 0.54 -15.31
CA PRO A 357 15.87 -0.79 -15.63
C PRO A 357 16.85 -1.30 -14.55
N PRO A 358 16.86 -2.61 -14.23
CA PRO A 358 17.64 -3.14 -13.10
C PRO A 358 19.13 -2.78 -13.13
N GLU A 359 19.73 -2.68 -14.32
CA GLU A 359 21.15 -2.31 -14.50
C GLU A 359 21.40 -0.84 -14.11
N SER A 360 20.56 0.09 -14.55
CA SER A 360 20.64 1.51 -14.20
C SER A 360 20.32 1.75 -12.72
N SER A 361 19.27 1.07 -12.23
CA SER A 361 18.87 1.12 -10.82
C SER A 361 20.01 0.67 -9.91
N ALA A 362 20.71 -0.42 -10.27
CA ALA A 362 21.83 -0.93 -9.50
C ALA A 362 22.96 0.08 -9.29
N ILE A 363 23.20 0.99 -10.24
CA ILE A 363 24.22 2.04 -10.07
C ILE A 363 23.84 2.98 -8.91
N VAL A 364 22.57 3.39 -8.83
CA VAL A 364 22.06 4.25 -7.75
C VAL A 364 22.13 3.52 -6.39
N TRP A 365 21.71 2.25 -6.35
CA TRP A 365 21.76 1.47 -5.11
C TRP A 365 23.19 1.16 -4.66
N LYS A 366 24.13 0.93 -5.58
CA LYS A 366 25.55 0.75 -5.27
C LYS A 366 26.19 2.01 -4.71
N HIS A 367 25.76 3.20 -5.17
CA HIS A 367 26.18 4.47 -4.56
C HIS A 367 25.79 4.53 -3.08
N LEU A 368 24.55 4.16 -2.74
CA LEU A 368 24.10 4.09 -1.35
C LEU A 368 24.82 3.00 -0.55
N LEU A 369 25.16 1.86 -1.17
CA LEU A 369 25.92 0.78 -0.53
C LEU A 369 27.33 1.25 -0.13
N ALA A 370 27.96 2.11 -0.93
CA ALA A 370 29.27 2.67 -0.62
C ALA A 370 29.24 3.60 0.62
N ARG A 371 28.07 4.18 0.95
CA ARG A 371 27.88 5.03 2.13
C ARG A 371 27.74 4.26 3.44
N MET A 372 27.67 2.93 3.40
CA MET A 372 27.66 2.11 4.63
C MET A 372 28.90 2.33 5.49
N ASP A 373 30.02 2.68 4.86
CA ASP A 373 31.31 2.87 5.51
C ASP A 373 31.62 4.34 5.81
N ASP A 374 30.62 5.24 5.71
CA ASP A 374 30.80 6.67 5.99
C ASP A 374 31.30 6.86 7.43
N PRO A 375 32.38 7.65 7.66
CA PRO A 375 32.86 7.91 9.01
C PRO A 375 31.83 8.63 9.88
N ASP A 376 30.93 9.41 9.28
CA ASP A 376 29.81 10.05 9.97
C ASP A 376 28.59 9.11 9.98
N LEU A 377 28.21 8.68 11.18
CA LEU A 377 27.04 7.83 11.41
C LEU A 377 25.74 8.46 10.87
N ALA A 378 25.63 9.79 10.84
CA ALA A 378 24.45 10.49 10.34
C ALA A 378 24.27 10.33 8.82
N ASN A 379 25.36 10.06 8.10
CA ASN A 379 25.35 9.88 6.65
C ASN A 379 25.17 8.43 6.21
N ARG A 380 25.23 7.48 7.15
CA ARG A 380 25.04 6.05 6.87
C ARG A 380 23.58 5.73 6.55
N PRO A 381 23.32 4.77 5.65
CA PRO A 381 21.96 4.32 5.37
C PRO A 381 21.25 3.78 6.62
N THR A 382 20.00 4.21 6.81
CA THR A 382 19.12 3.69 7.87
C THR A 382 18.66 2.27 7.57
N SER A 383 18.07 1.57 8.54
CA SER A 383 17.49 0.23 8.34
C SER A 383 16.46 0.20 7.19
N VAL A 384 15.64 1.24 7.06
CA VAL A 384 14.66 1.37 5.95
C VAL A 384 15.38 1.40 4.59
N LEU A 385 16.46 2.19 4.49
CA LEU A 385 17.26 2.26 3.26
C LEU A 385 18.01 0.97 2.98
N VAL A 386 18.56 0.30 3.99
CA VAL A 386 19.23 -1.00 3.84
C VAL A 386 18.26 -2.08 3.33
N SER A 387 17.03 -2.11 3.85
CA SER A 387 15.98 -3.01 3.35
C SER A 387 15.63 -2.74 1.89
N GLY A 388 15.40 -1.46 1.53
CA GLY A 388 15.14 -1.07 0.14
C GLY A 388 16.30 -1.41 -0.80
N LEU A 389 17.54 -1.13 -0.38
CA LEU A 389 18.75 -1.43 -1.13
C LEU A 389 18.92 -2.93 -1.37
N ALA A 390 18.74 -3.76 -0.35
CA ALA A 390 18.79 -5.21 -0.51
C ALA A 390 17.68 -5.70 -1.44
N ARG A 391 16.45 -5.19 -1.28
CA ARG A 391 15.30 -5.55 -2.13
C ARG A 391 15.56 -5.27 -3.61
N GLU A 392 16.06 -4.09 -3.93
CA GLU A 392 16.29 -3.69 -5.32
C GLU A 392 17.53 -4.35 -5.91
N LEU A 393 18.65 -4.45 -5.18
CA LEU A 393 19.86 -5.11 -5.67
C LEU A 393 19.68 -6.62 -5.85
N MET A 394 18.80 -7.30 -5.10
CA MET A 394 18.52 -8.72 -5.32
C MET A 394 18.05 -9.03 -6.75
N LYS A 395 17.49 -8.05 -7.47
CA LYS A 395 16.98 -8.21 -8.83
C LYS A 395 18.10 -8.26 -9.89
N SER A 396 19.28 -7.70 -9.60
CA SER A 396 20.37 -7.52 -10.57
C SER A 396 21.75 -7.98 -10.07
N ASP A 397 22.02 -7.92 -8.77
CA ASP A 397 23.30 -8.28 -8.16
C ASP A 397 23.11 -8.95 -6.77
N PRO A 398 22.65 -10.22 -6.71
CA PRO A 398 22.52 -10.97 -5.46
C PRO A 398 23.83 -11.11 -4.68
N ALA A 399 24.98 -11.09 -5.36
CA ALA A 399 26.29 -11.19 -4.72
C ALA A 399 26.62 -9.94 -3.89
N ALA A 400 26.28 -8.74 -4.38
CA ALA A 400 26.38 -7.51 -3.61
C ALA A 400 25.49 -7.54 -2.35
N VAL A 401 24.30 -8.14 -2.43
CA VAL A 401 23.42 -8.31 -1.26
C VAL A 401 24.00 -9.31 -0.27
N ALA A 402 24.58 -10.43 -0.72
CA ALA A 402 25.27 -11.36 0.16
C ALA A 402 26.43 -10.68 0.90
N ALA A 403 27.22 -9.88 0.20
CA ALA A 403 28.31 -9.10 0.79
C ALA A 403 27.80 -8.02 1.77
N LEU A 404 26.66 -7.40 1.49
CA LEU A 404 26.00 -6.47 2.43
C LEU A 404 25.59 -7.19 3.71
N VAL A 405 24.89 -8.33 3.60
CA VAL A 405 24.43 -9.10 4.77
C VAL A 405 25.61 -9.54 5.63
N GLU A 406 26.72 -9.95 5.01
CA GLU A 406 27.97 -10.25 5.72
C GLU A 406 28.56 -9.01 6.40
N ARG A 407 28.58 -7.87 5.71
CA ARG A 407 29.10 -6.60 6.22
C ARG A 407 28.37 -6.11 7.47
N VAL A 408 27.04 -6.27 7.50
CA VAL A 408 26.20 -5.77 8.60
C VAL A 408 25.91 -6.81 9.67
N LYS A 409 26.54 -7.99 9.62
CA LYS A 409 26.22 -9.14 10.49
C LYS A 409 26.29 -8.85 11.99
N ASP A 410 27.17 -7.94 12.39
CA ASP A 410 27.43 -7.61 13.79
C ASP A 410 26.46 -6.53 14.32
N ASP A 411 25.63 -5.95 13.44
CA ASP A 411 24.53 -5.06 13.80
C ASP A 411 23.18 -5.80 13.62
N PRO A 412 22.54 -6.21 14.74
CA PRO A 412 21.27 -6.94 14.69
C PRO A 412 20.16 -6.22 13.93
N ASN A 413 20.11 -4.89 13.97
CA ASN A 413 19.06 -4.12 13.30
C ASN A 413 19.30 -4.08 11.79
N LEU A 414 20.55 -3.86 11.37
CA LEU A 414 20.90 -3.76 9.95
C LEU A 414 20.88 -5.13 9.26
N VAL A 415 21.30 -6.21 9.93
CA VAL A 415 21.21 -7.56 9.34
C VAL A 415 19.75 -8.00 9.17
N VAL A 416 18.86 -7.70 10.13
CA VAL A 416 17.43 -7.96 10.00
C VAL A 416 16.81 -7.11 8.88
N ALA A 417 17.24 -5.85 8.73
CA ALA A 417 16.80 -4.99 7.64
C ALA A 417 17.24 -5.52 6.26
N ALA A 418 18.49 -5.96 6.12
CA ALA A 418 18.99 -6.56 4.89
C ALA A 418 18.22 -7.86 4.54
N MET A 419 17.99 -8.73 5.54
CA MET A 419 17.19 -9.95 5.37
C MET A 419 15.72 -9.64 5.04
N THR A 420 15.18 -8.54 5.56
CA THR A 420 13.85 -8.04 5.20
C THR A 420 13.80 -7.68 3.71
N GLY A 421 14.80 -6.96 3.21
CA GLY A 421 14.91 -6.66 1.78
C GLY A 421 15.07 -7.90 0.90
N VAL A 422 15.87 -8.88 1.34
CA VAL A 422 16.01 -10.18 0.66
C VAL A 422 14.65 -10.88 0.57
N ASN A 423 13.89 -10.92 1.67
CA ASN A 423 12.54 -11.44 1.69
C ASN A 423 11.63 -10.70 0.71
N ASP A 424 11.56 -9.38 0.80
CA ASP A 424 10.62 -8.58 0.00
C ASP A 424 10.95 -8.59 -1.50
N SER A 425 12.20 -8.91 -1.88
CA SER A 425 12.60 -9.06 -3.28
C SER A 425 11.88 -10.21 -3.99
N CYS A 426 11.46 -11.23 -3.25
CA CYS A 426 10.91 -12.49 -3.77
C CYS A 426 11.79 -13.20 -4.82
N VAL A 427 13.10 -12.90 -4.87
CA VAL A 427 14.05 -13.53 -5.79
C VAL A 427 14.54 -14.87 -5.23
N ALA A 428 14.44 -15.95 -6.01
CA ALA A 428 14.79 -17.30 -5.57
C ALA A 428 16.25 -17.44 -5.07
N ALA A 429 17.19 -16.69 -5.65
CA ALA A 429 18.59 -16.65 -5.23
C ALA A 429 18.78 -16.17 -3.76
N GLY A 430 17.79 -15.47 -3.20
CA GLY A 430 17.80 -15.10 -1.78
C GLY A 430 17.84 -16.29 -0.83
N ALA A 431 17.41 -17.49 -1.27
CA ALA A 431 17.49 -18.71 -0.47
C ALA A 431 18.92 -19.11 -0.13
N ASP A 432 19.89 -18.85 -1.01
CA ASP A 432 21.30 -19.19 -0.75
C ASP A 432 21.90 -18.26 0.31
N ILE A 433 21.58 -16.96 0.25
CA ILE A 433 21.94 -15.98 1.28
C ILE A 433 21.34 -16.38 2.62
N ALA A 434 20.04 -16.72 2.63
CA ALA A 434 19.34 -17.15 3.83
C ALA A 434 20.00 -18.40 4.46
N ARG A 435 20.28 -19.45 3.65
CA ARG A 435 20.95 -20.67 4.13
C ARG A 435 22.34 -20.40 4.70
N ALA A 436 23.14 -19.58 4.02
CA ALA A 436 24.50 -19.26 4.45
C ALA A 436 24.54 -18.56 5.82
N ARG A 437 23.45 -17.88 6.21
CA ARG A 437 23.34 -17.13 7.46
C ARG A 437 22.54 -17.83 8.55
N ARG A 438 21.90 -18.98 8.28
CA ARG A 438 21.14 -19.75 9.28
C ARG A 438 22.02 -20.05 10.50
N GLY A 439 21.44 -19.91 11.68
CA GLY A 439 22.08 -20.14 12.97
C GLY A 439 23.00 -19.02 13.46
N SER A 440 23.15 -17.95 12.68
CA SER A 440 23.97 -16.77 13.04
C SER A 440 23.16 -15.48 13.14
N LEU A 441 21.86 -15.53 12.86
CA LEU A 441 20.99 -14.35 12.83
C LEU A 441 20.27 -14.17 14.18
N PRO A 442 19.86 -12.93 14.51
CA PRO A 442 18.87 -12.69 15.56
C PRO A 442 17.56 -13.44 15.26
N ARG A 443 16.69 -13.61 16.27
CA ARG A 443 15.43 -14.37 16.14
C ARG A 443 14.57 -13.95 14.94
N ALA A 444 14.36 -12.65 14.75
CA ALA A 444 13.65 -12.09 13.59
C ALA A 444 14.35 -12.47 12.26
N GLY A 445 15.67 -12.41 12.22
CA GLY A 445 16.47 -12.80 11.06
C GLY A 445 16.38 -14.31 10.78
N GLU A 446 16.34 -15.17 11.80
CA GLU A 446 16.13 -16.61 11.61
C GLU A 446 14.73 -16.91 11.04
N GLY A 447 13.70 -16.22 11.54
CA GLY A 447 12.35 -16.30 11.00
C GLY A 447 12.28 -15.88 9.52
N LEU A 448 12.92 -14.76 9.18
CA LEU A 448 13.05 -14.28 7.80
C LEU A 448 13.81 -15.28 6.91
N ALA A 449 14.95 -15.80 7.38
CA ALA A 449 15.77 -16.74 6.62
C ALA A 449 14.97 -17.99 6.24
N VAL A 450 14.24 -18.58 7.18
CA VAL A 450 13.42 -19.75 6.90
C VAL A 450 12.23 -19.41 6.00
N LEU A 451 11.59 -18.25 6.20
CA LEU A 451 10.52 -17.78 5.30
C LEU A 451 11.01 -17.65 3.85
N ILE A 452 12.21 -17.08 3.64
CA ILE A 452 12.84 -16.96 2.32
C ILE A 452 13.08 -18.33 1.68
N ILE A 453 13.64 -19.27 2.45
CA ILE A 453 13.90 -20.65 1.99
C ILE A 453 12.58 -21.35 1.63
N ALA A 454 11.57 -21.23 2.48
CA ALA A 454 10.25 -21.84 2.27
C ALA A 454 9.56 -21.28 1.02
N ARG A 455 9.66 -19.96 0.79
CA ARG A 455 9.09 -19.30 -0.40
C ARG A 455 9.74 -19.80 -1.69
N ALA A 456 11.07 -19.98 -1.70
CA ALA A 456 11.80 -20.51 -2.84
C ALA A 456 11.42 -21.96 -3.21
N GLY A 457 10.56 -22.63 -2.43
CA GLY A 457 10.11 -23.99 -2.68
C GLY A 457 11.16 -25.06 -2.35
N ALA A 458 12.23 -24.68 -1.64
CA ALA A 458 13.26 -25.61 -1.22
C ALA A 458 12.74 -26.53 -0.10
N PRO A 459 13.20 -27.80 -0.05
CA PRO A 459 12.90 -28.67 1.08
C PRO A 459 13.37 -28.05 2.40
N LEU A 460 12.48 -28.03 3.39
CA LEU A 460 12.79 -27.57 4.75
C LEU A 460 13.25 -28.75 5.59
N SER A 461 14.31 -28.55 6.37
CA SER A 461 14.67 -29.51 7.43
C SER A 461 13.63 -29.48 8.56
N ASN A 462 13.60 -30.49 9.43
CA ASN A 462 12.72 -30.47 10.61
C ASN A 462 12.96 -29.25 11.51
N ASN A 463 14.22 -28.80 11.61
CA ASN A 463 14.58 -27.61 12.37
C ASN A 463 14.07 -26.33 11.69
N ASP A 464 14.18 -26.25 10.36
CA ASP A 464 13.60 -25.11 9.63
C ASP A 464 12.09 -25.11 9.74
N LEU A 465 11.43 -26.26 9.64
CA LEU A 465 9.99 -26.36 9.80
C LEU A 465 9.54 -25.91 11.21
N ASP A 466 10.26 -26.28 12.27
CA ASP A 466 9.98 -25.81 13.63
C ASP A 466 10.14 -24.29 13.77
N VAL A 467 11.22 -23.71 13.22
CA VAL A 467 11.43 -22.25 13.21
C VAL A 467 10.32 -21.54 12.43
N LEU A 468 9.93 -22.07 11.27
CA LEU A 468 8.84 -21.51 10.47
C LEU A 468 7.51 -21.58 11.21
N GLY A 469 7.23 -22.70 11.89
CA GLY A 469 6.01 -22.89 12.67
C GLY A 469 5.94 -21.93 13.86
N ARG A 470 7.06 -21.68 14.55
CA ARG A 470 7.13 -20.67 15.61
C ARG A 470 6.94 -19.26 15.07
N ALA A 471 7.54 -18.95 13.92
CA ALA A 471 7.35 -17.67 13.25
C ALA A 471 5.89 -17.47 12.82
N ALA A 472 5.25 -18.50 12.26
CA ALA A 472 3.83 -18.52 11.91
C ALA A 472 2.90 -18.31 13.12
N ALA A 473 3.29 -18.81 14.30
CA ALA A 473 2.55 -18.63 15.55
C ALA A 473 2.85 -17.29 16.26
N GLY A 474 3.58 -16.36 15.62
CA GLY A 474 3.93 -15.06 16.21
C GLY A 474 5.14 -15.07 17.15
N GLY A 475 5.78 -16.23 17.35
CA GLY A 475 6.99 -16.38 18.17
C GLY A 475 8.29 -16.13 17.41
N GLY A 476 8.26 -15.48 16.25
CA GLY A 476 9.45 -15.22 15.42
C GLY A 476 10.01 -13.81 15.52
N ASP A 477 9.39 -12.91 16.30
CA ASP A 477 9.67 -11.45 16.30
C ASP A 477 9.56 -10.82 14.90
N LEU A 478 8.69 -11.38 14.06
CA LEU A 478 8.32 -10.83 12.75
C LEU A 478 7.13 -9.88 12.93
N ASP A 479 7.02 -8.86 12.07
CA ASP A 479 5.78 -8.09 11.99
C ASP A 479 4.60 -8.97 11.52
N ALA A 480 3.39 -8.43 11.65
CA ALA A 480 2.14 -9.13 11.35
C ALA A 480 2.10 -9.67 9.92
N LEU A 481 2.61 -8.92 8.94
CA LEU A 481 2.58 -9.34 7.55
C LEU A 481 3.50 -10.54 7.31
N ARG A 482 4.72 -10.50 7.86
CA ARG A 482 5.69 -11.60 7.69
C ARG A 482 5.32 -12.82 8.53
N THR A 483 4.67 -12.61 9.68
CA THR A 483 4.03 -13.68 10.46
C THR A 483 2.95 -14.38 9.63
N LEU A 484 2.09 -13.63 8.94
CA LEU A 484 1.05 -14.16 8.07
C LEU A 484 1.64 -14.94 6.88
N GLN A 485 2.70 -14.41 6.24
CA GLN A 485 3.41 -15.11 5.18
C GLN A 485 4.04 -16.42 5.69
N ALA A 486 4.67 -16.39 6.88
CA ALA A 486 5.21 -17.59 7.52
C ALA A 486 4.12 -18.63 7.79
N ALA A 487 2.94 -18.20 8.26
CA ALA A 487 1.79 -19.08 8.45
C ALA A 487 1.35 -19.75 7.14
N TRP A 488 1.27 -18.99 6.04
CA TRP A 488 0.93 -19.54 4.73
C TRP A 488 1.93 -20.62 4.29
N PHE A 489 3.22 -20.30 4.31
CA PHE A 489 4.25 -21.24 3.88
C PHE A 489 4.40 -22.45 4.82
N TYR A 490 4.13 -22.28 6.11
CA TYR A 490 4.06 -23.38 7.07
C TYR A 490 2.90 -24.33 6.77
N ALA A 491 1.68 -23.79 6.58
CA ALA A 491 0.51 -24.57 6.23
C ALA A 491 0.73 -25.34 4.91
N ARG A 492 1.39 -24.71 3.93
CA ARG A 492 1.80 -25.37 2.67
C ARG A 492 2.79 -26.51 2.90
N ALA A 493 3.85 -26.28 3.67
CA ALA A 493 4.85 -27.30 3.98
C ALA A 493 4.25 -28.50 4.73
N CYS A 494 3.27 -28.25 5.61
CA CYS A 494 2.55 -29.27 6.36
C CYS A 494 1.36 -29.91 5.60
N LYS A 495 1.12 -29.53 4.33
CA LYS A 495 -0.03 -29.99 3.52
C LYS A 495 -1.40 -29.73 4.17
N LYS A 496 -1.55 -28.56 4.80
CA LYS A 496 -2.74 -28.10 5.52
C LYS A 496 -3.52 -26.99 4.81
N THR A 497 -3.16 -26.67 3.56
CA THR A 497 -3.80 -25.60 2.78
C THR A 497 -5.28 -25.87 2.49
N GLU A 498 -5.68 -27.13 2.28
CA GLU A 498 -7.08 -27.49 2.07
C GLU A 498 -7.92 -27.24 3.34
N GLU A 499 -7.43 -27.64 4.50
CA GLU A 499 -8.07 -27.38 5.80
C GLU A 499 -8.27 -25.87 6.04
N LEU A 500 -7.23 -25.07 5.76
CA LEU A 500 -7.28 -23.62 5.83
C LEU A 500 -8.33 -23.02 4.88
N ILE A 501 -8.36 -23.48 3.62
CA ILE A 501 -9.31 -23.01 2.60
C ILE A 501 -10.75 -23.26 3.04
N THR A 502 -11.04 -24.45 3.58
CA THR A 502 -12.37 -24.80 4.09
C THR A 502 -12.78 -23.89 5.25
N ARG A 503 -11.88 -23.65 6.21
CA ARG A 503 -12.14 -22.74 7.34
C ARG A 503 -12.43 -21.31 6.87
N ILE A 504 -11.63 -20.79 5.93
CA ILE A 504 -11.80 -19.43 5.39
C ILE A 504 -13.09 -19.27 4.58
N ALA A 505 -13.54 -20.31 3.87
CA ALA A 505 -14.84 -20.28 3.19
C ALA A 505 -16.01 -20.12 4.19
N GLY A 506 -15.80 -20.41 5.48
CA GLY A 506 -16.85 -20.40 6.49
C GLY A 506 -17.75 -21.64 6.44
N GLU A 507 -17.34 -22.68 5.72
CA GLU A 507 -17.96 -24.00 5.74
C GLU A 507 -17.56 -24.69 7.05
N GLN A 508 -18.38 -24.56 8.09
CA GLN A 508 -18.30 -25.53 9.18
C GLN A 508 -18.65 -26.90 8.58
N ALA A 509 -17.77 -27.89 8.80
CA ALA A 509 -18.05 -29.27 8.51
C ALA A 509 -19.45 -29.59 9.02
N SER A 510 -20.37 -29.89 8.10
CA SER A 510 -21.66 -30.49 8.42
C SER A 510 -21.35 -31.68 9.30
N THR A 511 -21.55 -31.55 10.62
CA THR A 511 -21.59 -32.70 11.50
C THR A 511 -22.81 -33.48 11.06
N THR A 512 -22.59 -34.40 10.14
CA THR A 512 -23.50 -35.48 9.82
C THR A 512 -23.77 -36.14 11.16
N SER A 513 -24.91 -35.81 11.78
CA SER A 513 -25.38 -36.50 12.95
C SER A 513 -25.61 -37.94 12.51
N ALA A 514 -24.66 -38.82 12.81
CA ALA A 514 -24.87 -40.24 12.68
C ALA A 514 -26.15 -40.59 13.47
N PRO A 515 -27.05 -41.43 12.93
CA PRO A 515 -28.25 -41.83 13.66
C PRO A 515 -27.82 -42.51 14.95
N ALA A 516 -28.44 -42.13 16.07
CA ALA A 516 -28.21 -42.76 17.36
C ALA A 516 -28.46 -44.28 17.26
N PRO A 517 -27.61 -45.13 17.85
CA PRO A 517 -27.81 -46.57 17.82
C PRO A 517 -29.08 -46.92 18.59
N THR A 518 -30.01 -47.61 17.93
CA THR A 518 -31.19 -48.23 18.54
C THR A 518 -30.73 -49.29 19.53
N VAL A 519 -30.95 -49.03 20.82
CA VAL A 519 -30.80 -50.02 21.88
C VAL A 519 -32.03 -50.94 21.82
N ASN A 520 -31.82 -52.19 21.39
CA ASN A 520 -32.79 -53.25 21.60
C ASN A 520 -32.84 -53.60 23.09
N ALA A 521 -34.00 -53.46 23.72
CA ALA A 521 -34.24 -53.96 25.07
C ALA A 521 -34.27 -55.49 25.06
N PRO A 522 -33.59 -56.18 26.00
CA PRO A 522 -33.71 -57.62 26.15
C PRO A 522 -35.03 -58.00 26.84
N GLN A 523 -35.58 -59.16 26.43
CA GLN A 523 -36.69 -59.88 27.06
C GLN A 523 -36.33 -60.40 28.45
#